data_AF-A0A6J6TC51-F1
#
_entry.id   AF-A0A6J6TC51-F1
#
_cell.length_a   1.000
_cell.length_b   1.000
_cell.length_c   1.000
_cell.angle_alpha   90.00
_cell.angle_beta   90.00
_cell.angle_gamma   90.00
#
_symmetry.space_group_name_H-M   'P 1'
#
loop_
_entity.id
_entity.type
_entity.pdbx_description
1 polymer ?
#
loop_
_entity_poly.entity_id
_entity_poly.type
_entity_poly.pdbx_seq_one_letter_code
_entity_poly.pdbx_strand_id
1 'polypeptide(L)'
;MYRAIKWSSLLFVGFVVVTQQVITNGPLIALDARIANSSRLDFPSWIDFIFMRIDDLGLRGLTATALMISAIYIARRFKTWRPLNLAVLSILALNLIVGLAKLFIGRTKPQLNVDLIYAGGLSYPSGHASNAILSWGVLAYLIYRYAHVNRYRGRLASAGVALVSLSVCVVSLIRNTHWLSDLVGGLFVGAALLVMVIAIDRFVASNSQLS
;
A
#
# COMPACT_ATOMS: atom_id res chain seq x y z
N MET A 1 16.55 -13.88 -6.97
CA MET A 1 15.11 -14.25 -7.02
C MET A 1 14.65 -14.92 -5.72
N TYR A 2 15.25 -16.04 -5.31
CA TYR A 2 14.85 -16.81 -4.11
C TYR A 2 14.62 -15.98 -2.82
N ARG A 3 15.57 -15.11 -2.45
CA ARG A 3 15.44 -14.26 -1.26
C ARG A 3 14.23 -13.31 -1.35
N ALA A 4 13.95 -12.74 -2.52
CA ALA A 4 12.83 -11.80 -2.69
C ALA A 4 11.48 -12.51 -2.63
N ILE A 5 11.38 -13.70 -3.24
CA ILE A 5 10.18 -14.55 -3.12
C ILE A 5 9.95 -14.90 -1.65
N LYS A 6 10.99 -15.34 -0.92
CA LYS A 6 10.89 -15.64 0.52
C LYS A 6 10.34 -14.46 1.33
N TRP A 7 10.85 -13.24 1.09
CA TRP A 7 10.35 -12.03 1.76
C TRP A 7 8.91 -11.69 1.38
N SER A 8 8.56 -11.77 0.10
CA SER A 8 7.17 -11.54 -0.36
C SER A 8 6.21 -12.56 0.26
N SER A 9 6.58 -13.85 0.29
CA SER A 9 5.80 -14.90 0.94
C SER A 9 5.64 -14.65 2.44
N LEU A 10 6.70 -14.22 3.14
CA LEU A 10 6.62 -13.91 4.57
C LEU A 10 5.67 -12.74 4.85
N LEU A 11 5.73 -11.68 4.03
CA LEU A 11 4.81 -10.54 4.13
C LEU A 11 3.37 -10.96 3.83
N PHE A 12 3.16 -11.82 2.82
CA PHE A 12 1.85 -12.36 2.49
C PHE A 12 1.29 -13.25 3.60
N VAL A 13 2.14 -14.07 4.24
CA VAL A 13 1.75 -14.82 5.44
C VAL A 13 1.33 -13.86 6.56
N GLY A 14 2.04 -12.74 6.76
CA GLY A 14 1.60 -11.68 7.67
C GLY A 14 0.20 -11.16 7.35
N PHE A 15 -0.10 -10.91 6.08
CA PHE A 15 -1.46 -10.54 5.64
C PHE A 15 -2.49 -11.64 5.94
N VAL A 16 -2.15 -12.91 5.70
CA VAL A 16 -3.05 -14.04 6.00
C VAL A 16 -3.31 -14.16 7.50
N VAL A 17 -2.29 -13.97 8.35
CA VAL A 17 -2.44 -13.97 9.81
C VAL A 17 -3.38 -12.84 10.25
N VAL A 18 -3.18 -11.62 9.76
CA VAL A 18 -4.08 -10.49 10.07
C VAL A 18 -5.51 -10.78 9.61
N THR A 19 -5.65 -11.33 8.40
CA THR A 19 -6.96 -11.70 7.83
C THR A 19 -7.65 -12.76 8.69
N GLN A 20 -6.91 -13.78 9.15
CA GLN A 20 -7.43 -14.79 10.03
C GLN A 20 -7.93 -14.18 11.35
N GLN A 21 -7.16 -13.26 11.95
CA GLN A 21 -7.59 -12.55 13.16
C GLN A 21 -8.83 -11.69 12.94
N VAL A 22 -9.00 -11.08 11.77
CA VAL A 22 -10.20 -10.31 11.41
C VAL A 22 -11.42 -11.22 11.24
N ILE A 23 -11.26 -12.37 10.60
CA ILE A 23 -12.38 -13.30 10.37
C ILE A 23 -12.79 -14.03 11.65
N THR A 24 -11.85 -14.32 12.55
CA THR A 24 -12.14 -15.07 13.79
C THR A 24 -12.37 -14.20 15.02
N ASN A 25 -12.56 -12.88 14.87
CA ASN A 25 -12.71 -11.95 16.01
C ASN A 25 -11.56 -12.04 17.02
N GLY A 26 -10.32 -12.06 16.52
CA GLY A 26 -9.10 -12.12 17.32
C GLY A 26 -8.80 -10.86 18.13
N PRO A 27 -7.66 -10.82 18.86
CA PRO A 27 -7.31 -9.70 19.71
C PRO A 27 -7.03 -8.41 18.92
N LEU A 28 -6.73 -8.49 17.62
CA LEU A 28 -6.64 -7.31 16.76
C LEU A 28 -7.97 -6.57 16.64
N ILE A 29 -9.10 -7.27 16.62
CA ILE A 29 -10.43 -6.63 16.62
C ILE A 29 -10.74 -6.00 17.97
N ALA A 30 -10.28 -6.61 19.08
CA ALA A 30 -10.38 -5.97 20.39
C ALA A 30 -9.57 -4.67 20.46
N LEU A 31 -8.40 -4.61 19.81
CA LEU A 31 -7.62 -3.37 19.67
C LEU A 31 -8.31 -2.35 18.76
N ASP A 32 -8.88 -2.80 17.63
CA ASP A 32 -9.69 -1.95 16.74
C ASP A 32 -10.81 -1.26 17.51
N ALA A 33 -11.58 -2.02 18.29
CA ALA A 33 -12.68 -1.49 19.10
C ALA A 33 -12.19 -0.53 20.19
N ARG A 34 -11.07 -0.82 20.85
CA ARG A 34 -10.47 0.10 21.87
C ARG A 34 -10.06 1.42 21.25
N ILE A 35 -9.45 1.39 20.06
CA ILE A 35 -9.02 2.60 19.36
C ILE A 35 -10.24 3.38 18.87
N ALA A 36 -11.23 2.71 18.25
CA ALA A 36 -12.43 3.36 17.75
C ALA A 36 -13.31 3.97 18.85
N ASN A 37 -13.33 3.36 20.04
CA ASN A 37 -14.07 3.85 21.21
C ASN A 37 -13.28 4.87 22.04
N SER A 38 -12.03 5.16 21.70
CA SER A 38 -11.26 6.20 22.38
C SER A 38 -11.84 7.59 22.09
N SER A 39 -11.58 8.54 23.00
CA SER A 39 -12.08 9.91 22.88
C SER A 39 -11.70 10.51 21.53
N ARG A 40 -12.70 10.98 20.80
CA ARG A 40 -12.48 11.63 19.50
C ARG A 40 -11.70 12.92 19.75
N LEU A 41 -10.61 13.06 18.99
CA LEU A 41 -9.85 14.29 18.98
C LEU A 41 -10.54 15.26 18.02
N ASP A 42 -11.11 16.32 18.56
CA ASP A 42 -11.65 17.41 17.75
C ASP A 42 -10.50 18.32 17.33
N PHE A 43 -10.24 18.35 16.02
CA PHE A 43 -9.22 19.20 15.45
C PHE A 43 -9.84 20.43 14.79
N PRO A 44 -9.15 21.58 14.78
CA PRO A 44 -9.51 22.71 13.94
C PRO A 44 -9.55 22.31 12.45
N SER A 45 -10.43 22.95 11.67
CA SER A 45 -10.67 22.60 10.26
C SER A 45 -9.42 22.60 9.37
N TRP A 46 -8.42 23.44 9.68
CA TRP A 46 -7.17 23.49 8.94
C TRP A 46 -6.29 22.24 9.16
N ILE A 47 -6.35 21.63 10.35
CA ILE A 47 -5.66 20.37 10.65
C ILE A 47 -6.36 19.21 9.94
N ASP A 48 -7.69 19.17 9.98
CA ASP A 48 -8.47 18.16 9.24
C ASP A 48 -8.22 18.23 7.74
N PHE A 49 -8.06 19.45 7.20
CA PHE A 49 -7.66 19.64 5.81
C PHE A 49 -6.28 19.01 5.53
N ILE A 50 -5.29 19.24 6.39
CA ILE A 50 -3.94 18.65 6.26
C ILE A 50 -4.03 17.12 6.33
N PHE A 51 -4.77 16.58 7.30
CA PHE A 51 -5.01 15.15 7.41
C PHE A 51 -5.64 14.58 6.16
N MET A 52 -6.66 15.23 5.61
CA MET A 52 -7.24 14.80 4.34
C MET A 52 -6.21 14.77 3.21
N ARG A 53 -5.31 15.76 3.10
CA ARG A 53 -4.24 15.78 2.09
C ARG A 53 -3.20 14.68 2.28
N ILE A 54 -2.87 14.35 3.53
CA ILE A 54 -1.95 13.24 3.82
C ILE A 54 -2.61 11.91 3.46
N ASP A 55 -3.88 11.72 3.81
CA ASP A 55 -4.65 10.51 3.48
C ASP A 55 -4.82 10.34 1.96
N ASP A 56 -4.97 11.44 1.22
CA ASP A 56 -5.03 11.45 -0.25
C ASP A 56 -3.77 10.84 -0.90
N LEU A 57 -2.63 10.77 -0.20
CA LEU A 57 -1.43 10.07 -0.67
C LEU A 57 -1.61 8.54 -0.72
N GLY A 58 -2.66 8.00 -0.13
CA GLY A 58 -3.10 6.61 -0.31
C GLY A 58 -4.21 6.45 -1.37
N LEU A 59 -4.75 7.54 -1.90
CA LEU A 59 -5.87 7.49 -2.84
C LEU A 59 -5.44 6.78 -4.12
N ARG A 60 -6.25 5.81 -4.57
CA ARG A 60 -5.96 5.03 -5.79
C ARG A 60 -5.76 5.93 -7.00
N GLY A 61 -6.63 6.92 -7.19
CA GLY A 61 -6.56 7.84 -8.33
C GLY A 61 -5.25 8.63 -8.35
N LEU A 62 -4.88 9.23 -7.21
CA LEU A 62 -3.68 10.04 -7.09
C LEU A 62 -2.41 9.19 -7.27
N THR A 63 -2.30 8.10 -6.50
CA THR A 63 -1.11 7.23 -6.53
C THR A 63 -0.90 6.57 -7.88
N ALA A 64 -1.96 6.05 -8.51
CA ALA A 64 -1.88 5.44 -9.85
C ALA A 64 -1.51 6.47 -10.92
N THR A 65 -2.08 7.68 -10.85
CA THR A 65 -1.78 8.75 -11.81
C THR A 65 -0.33 9.22 -11.68
N ALA A 66 0.14 9.45 -10.45
CA ALA A 66 1.53 9.84 -10.18
C ALA A 66 2.53 8.78 -10.65
N LEU A 67 2.23 7.50 -10.38
CA LEU A 67 3.04 6.37 -10.84
C LEU A 67 3.04 6.27 -12.37
N MET A 68 1.87 6.41 -13.02
CA MET A 68 1.76 6.30 -14.47
C MET A 68 2.45 7.45 -15.20
N ILE A 69 2.28 8.71 -14.76
CA ILE A 69 2.96 9.87 -15.32
C ILE A 69 4.48 9.69 -15.22
N SER A 70 4.96 9.28 -14.04
CA SER A 70 6.38 9.06 -13.80
C SER A 70 6.92 7.89 -14.65
N ALA A 71 6.17 6.80 -14.75
CA ALA A 71 6.51 5.66 -15.58
C ALA A 71 6.58 6.02 -17.07
N ILE A 72 5.62 6.79 -17.59
CA ILE A 72 5.61 7.29 -18.98
C ILE A 72 6.82 8.19 -19.21
N TYR A 73 7.11 9.11 -18.29
CA TYR A 73 8.26 10.01 -18.40
C TYR A 73 9.58 9.24 -18.47
N ILE A 74 9.81 8.29 -17.55
CA ILE A 74 11.02 7.46 -17.53
C ILE A 74 11.07 6.56 -18.78
N ALA A 75 9.94 5.98 -19.18
CA ALA A 75 9.86 5.13 -20.37
C ALA A 75 10.27 5.89 -21.64
N ARG A 76 9.80 7.14 -21.79
CA ARG A 76 10.19 8.02 -22.91
C ARG A 76 11.66 8.43 -22.83
N ARG A 77 12.12 8.85 -21.65
CA ARG A 77 13.50 9.36 -21.45
C ARG A 77 14.56 8.30 -21.74
N PHE A 78 14.30 7.06 -21.32
CA PHE A 78 15.22 5.92 -21.46
C PHE A 78 14.83 4.96 -22.59
N LYS A 79 13.85 5.34 -23.43
CA LYS A 79 13.36 4.57 -24.60
C LYS A 79 13.07 3.09 -24.27
N THR A 80 12.42 2.83 -23.14
CA THR A 80 12.13 1.46 -22.66
C THR A 80 10.72 1.36 -22.11
N TRP A 81 10.04 0.25 -22.39
CA TRP A 81 8.67 -0.01 -21.91
C TRP A 81 8.62 -0.56 -20.47
N ARG A 82 9.78 -0.91 -19.89
CA ARG A 82 9.87 -1.54 -18.57
C ARG A 82 9.18 -0.77 -17.44
N PRO A 83 9.36 0.57 -17.29
CA PRO A 83 8.68 1.33 -16.25
C PRO A 83 7.17 1.28 -16.37
N LEU A 84 6.66 1.33 -17.62
CA LEU A 84 5.23 1.30 -17.89
C LEU A 84 4.65 -0.09 -17.58
N ASN A 85 5.31 -1.16 -18.01
CA ASN A 85 4.90 -2.53 -17.70
C ASN A 85 4.85 -2.77 -16.19
N LEU A 86 5.86 -2.28 -15.46
CA LEU A 86 5.90 -2.33 -14.00
C LEU A 86 4.73 -1.58 -13.34
N ALA A 87 4.46 -0.35 -13.79
CA ALA A 87 3.37 0.45 -13.26
C ALA A 87 2.01 -0.21 -13.50
N VAL A 88 1.76 -0.68 -14.72
CA VAL A 88 0.52 -1.40 -15.08
C VAL A 88 0.39 -2.68 -14.26
N LEU A 89 1.45 -3.49 -14.18
CA LEU A 89 1.45 -4.72 -13.38
C LEU A 89 1.11 -4.43 -11.90
N SER A 90 1.70 -3.38 -11.32
CA SER A 90 1.45 -2.98 -9.93
C SER A 90 0.01 -2.58 -9.69
N ILE A 91 -0.55 -1.75 -10.58
CA ILE A 91 -1.94 -1.29 -10.48
C ILE A 91 -2.91 -2.46 -10.64
N LEU A 92 -2.69 -3.33 -11.62
CA LEU A 92 -3.53 -4.52 -11.82
C LEU A 92 -3.45 -5.48 -10.64
N ALA A 93 -2.25 -5.76 -10.14
CA ALA A 93 -2.04 -6.64 -8.99
C ALA A 93 -2.74 -6.12 -7.73
N LEU A 94 -2.67 -4.81 -7.44
CA LEU A 94 -3.43 -4.20 -6.35
C LEU A 94 -4.92 -4.35 -6.54
N ASN A 95 -5.46 -3.94 -7.69
CA ASN A 95 -6.91 -3.98 -7.92
C ASN A 95 -7.44 -5.41 -7.84
N LEU A 96 -6.68 -6.38 -8.34
CA LEU A 96 -7.07 -7.78 -8.27
C LEU A 96 -7.00 -8.29 -6.82
N ILE A 97 -5.85 -8.23 -6.16
CA ILE A 97 -5.70 -8.87 -4.84
C ILE A 97 -6.48 -8.11 -3.76
N VAL A 98 -6.30 -6.79 -3.65
CA VAL A 98 -6.98 -5.98 -2.63
C VAL A 98 -8.46 -5.84 -2.96
N GLY A 99 -8.82 -5.68 -4.23
CA GLY A 99 -10.21 -5.59 -4.65
C GLY A 99 -10.98 -6.88 -4.39
N LEU A 100 -10.43 -8.03 -4.76
CA LEU A 100 -11.05 -9.32 -4.46
C LEU A 100 -11.15 -9.55 -2.95
N ALA A 101 -10.09 -9.31 -2.19
CA ALA A 101 -10.13 -9.47 -0.73
C ALA A 101 -11.23 -8.61 -0.09
N LYS A 102 -11.44 -7.38 -0.57
CA LYS A 102 -12.54 -6.51 -0.13
C LYS A 102 -13.91 -7.11 -0.41
N LEU A 103 -14.11 -7.61 -1.63
CA LEU A 103 -15.39 -8.21 -2.02
C LEU A 103 -15.69 -9.49 -1.24
N PHE A 104 -14.68 -10.30 -0.96
CA PHE A 104 -14.85 -11.54 -0.20
C PHE A 104 -15.11 -11.30 1.28
N ILE A 105 -14.41 -10.35 1.92
CA ILE A 105 -14.48 -10.15 3.37
C ILE A 105 -15.63 -9.22 3.74
N GLY A 106 -15.95 -8.22 2.91
CA GLY A 106 -17.18 -7.45 3.09
C GLY A 106 -17.26 -6.64 4.39
N ARG A 107 -16.13 -6.22 4.98
CA ARG A 107 -16.07 -5.59 6.31
C ARG A 107 -16.56 -4.14 6.31
N THR A 108 -17.41 -3.79 7.26
CA THR A 108 -17.89 -2.41 7.49
C THR A 108 -16.79 -1.47 7.99
N LYS A 109 -17.00 -0.17 7.83
CA LYS A 109 -16.05 0.88 8.27
C LYS A 109 -16.37 1.37 9.68
N PRO A 110 -15.36 1.87 10.44
CA PRO A 110 -15.58 2.37 11.79
C PRO A 110 -16.58 3.54 11.88
N GLN A 111 -16.67 4.36 10.84
CA GLN A 111 -17.68 5.44 10.75
C GLN A 111 -19.14 4.97 10.90
N LEU A 112 -19.43 3.69 10.66
CA LEU A 112 -20.77 3.10 10.85
C LEU A 112 -21.02 2.70 12.31
N ASN A 113 -20.05 2.87 13.20
CA ASN A 113 -20.05 2.46 14.60
C ASN A 113 -20.36 0.97 14.83
N VAL A 114 -20.22 0.15 13.79
CA VAL A 114 -20.53 -1.28 13.79
C VAL A 114 -19.45 -1.99 12.98
N ASP A 115 -18.86 -3.04 13.56
CA ASP A 115 -17.85 -3.88 12.92
C ASP A 115 -18.46 -5.23 12.53
N LEU A 116 -18.83 -5.37 11.26
CA LEU A 116 -19.43 -6.57 10.69
C LEU A 116 -18.63 -6.99 9.47
N ILE A 117 -18.39 -8.29 9.35
CA ILE A 117 -17.87 -8.95 8.14
C ILE A 117 -19.03 -9.54 7.33
N TYR A 118 -18.81 -9.75 6.02
CA TYR A 118 -19.83 -10.23 5.09
C TYR A 118 -21.08 -9.34 4.98
N ALA A 119 -20.96 -8.06 5.34
CA ALA A 119 -22.05 -7.08 5.30
C ALA A 119 -21.96 -6.14 4.08
N GLY A 120 -21.21 -6.54 3.04
CA GLY A 120 -21.03 -5.76 1.81
C GLY A 120 -20.13 -4.52 1.96
N GLY A 121 -19.43 -4.36 3.10
CA GLY A 121 -18.50 -3.26 3.33
C GLY A 121 -17.18 -3.43 2.58
N LEU A 122 -16.49 -2.31 2.29
CA LEU A 122 -15.23 -2.29 1.53
C LEU A 122 -14.04 -1.80 2.38
N SER A 123 -14.09 -2.01 3.70
CA SER A 123 -13.07 -1.51 4.63
C SER A 123 -11.79 -2.32 4.58
N TYR A 124 -11.89 -3.65 4.75
CA TYR A 124 -10.74 -4.56 4.83
C TYR A 124 -10.43 -5.24 3.47
N PRO A 125 -9.15 -5.35 3.07
CA PRO A 125 -7.99 -4.65 3.63
C PRO A 125 -7.92 -3.19 3.14
N SER A 126 -7.19 -2.32 3.85
CA SER A 126 -7.12 -0.90 3.49
C SER A 126 -6.45 -0.69 2.13
N GLY A 127 -7.21 -0.04 1.23
CA GLY A 127 -6.70 0.39 -0.07
C GLY A 127 -5.69 1.53 0.06
N HIS A 128 -5.91 2.47 0.98
CA HIS A 128 -5.02 3.62 1.19
C HIS A 128 -3.61 3.16 1.60
N ALA A 129 -3.53 2.28 2.59
CA ALA A 129 -2.27 1.70 3.05
C ALA A 129 -1.56 0.89 1.95
N SER A 130 -2.31 0.02 1.26
CA SER A 130 -1.75 -0.84 0.20
C SER A 130 -1.24 -0.03 -1.00
N ASN A 131 -2.00 0.98 -1.43
CA ASN A 131 -1.63 1.88 -2.52
C ASN A 131 -0.41 2.72 -2.15
N ALA A 132 -0.36 3.25 -0.93
CA ALA A 132 0.75 4.08 -0.49
C ALA A 132 2.07 3.30 -0.55
N ILE A 133 2.11 2.11 0.06
CA ILE A 133 3.36 1.34 0.11
C ILE A 133 3.78 0.82 -1.27
N LEU A 134 2.83 0.32 -2.08
CA LEU A 134 3.18 -0.23 -3.40
C LEU A 134 3.51 0.88 -4.40
N SER A 135 2.62 1.86 -4.59
CA SER A 135 2.80 2.85 -5.67
C SER A 135 3.99 3.76 -5.41
N TRP A 136 4.14 4.29 -4.19
CA TRP A 136 5.31 5.09 -3.83
C TRP A 136 6.58 4.23 -3.78
N GLY A 137 6.47 2.96 -3.38
CA GLY A 137 7.58 2.01 -3.41
C GLY A 137 8.08 1.71 -4.82
N VAL A 138 7.18 1.46 -5.78
CA VAL A 138 7.53 1.24 -7.19
C VAL A 138 8.08 2.51 -7.81
N LEU A 139 7.50 3.68 -7.50
CA LEU A 139 8.04 4.95 -7.96
C LEU A 139 9.48 5.18 -7.46
N ALA A 140 9.71 4.98 -6.15
CA ALA A 140 11.04 5.08 -5.56
C ALA A 140 12.03 4.08 -6.18
N TYR A 141 11.57 2.86 -6.48
CA TYR A 141 12.37 1.84 -7.16
C TYR A 141 12.74 2.25 -8.60
N LEU A 142 11.79 2.80 -9.37
CA LEU A 142 12.06 3.30 -10.72
C LEU A 142 13.06 4.45 -10.69
N ILE A 143 12.88 5.42 -9.79
CA ILE A 143 13.85 6.53 -9.62
C ILE A 143 15.23 5.98 -9.28
N TYR A 144 15.33 5.05 -8.32
CA TYR A 144 16.59 4.44 -7.94
C TYR A 144 17.27 3.73 -9.12
N ARG A 145 16.50 2.97 -9.91
CA ARG A 145 17.03 2.18 -11.03
C ARG A 145 17.53 3.04 -12.19
N TYR A 146 16.83 4.14 -12.50
CA TYR A 146 17.09 4.93 -13.71
C TYR A 146 17.89 6.22 -13.45
N ALA A 147 17.88 6.77 -12.24
CA ALA A 147 18.65 7.97 -11.90
C ALA A 147 20.06 7.68 -11.35
N HIS A 148 20.54 6.43 -11.47
CA HIS A 148 21.87 5.99 -11.01
C HIS A 148 22.23 6.45 -9.59
N VAL A 149 21.25 6.38 -8.70
CA VAL A 149 21.37 7.01 -7.38
C VAL A 149 22.21 6.14 -6.43
N ASN A 150 23.12 6.76 -5.67
CA ASN A 150 23.93 6.07 -4.66
C ASN A 150 23.08 5.26 -3.66
N ARG A 151 23.63 4.15 -3.17
CA ARG A 151 22.96 3.21 -2.25
C ARG A 151 22.39 3.87 -0.99
N TYR A 152 23.05 4.91 -0.48
CA TYR A 152 22.57 5.71 0.65
C TYR A 152 21.23 6.41 0.35
N ARG A 153 21.12 7.05 -0.82
CA ARG A 153 19.89 7.69 -1.26
C ARG A 153 18.77 6.69 -1.56
N GLY A 154 19.13 5.46 -1.98
CA GLY A 154 18.18 4.35 -2.07
C GLY A 154 17.55 3.98 -0.72
N ARG A 155 18.35 3.93 0.37
CA ARG A 155 17.85 3.72 1.73
C ARG A 155 16.95 4.87 2.20
N LEU A 156 17.34 6.12 1.90
CA LEU A 156 16.51 7.29 2.18
C LEU A 156 15.17 7.24 1.46
N ALA A 157 15.14 6.80 0.20
CA ALA A 157 13.90 6.64 -0.55
C ALA A 157 12.99 5.57 0.08
N SER A 158 13.55 4.42 0.51
CA SER A 158 12.79 3.41 1.25
C SER A 158 12.25 3.92 2.58
N ALA A 159 13.05 4.70 3.32
CA ALA A 159 12.60 5.35 4.56
C ALA A 159 11.48 6.36 4.30
N GLY A 160 11.57 7.14 3.21
CA GLY A 160 10.51 8.06 2.79
C GLY A 160 9.21 7.35 2.44
N VAL A 161 9.27 6.21 1.73
CA VAL A 161 8.07 5.40 1.42
C VAL A 161 7.44 4.84 2.70
N ALA A 162 8.26 4.36 3.65
CA ALA A 162 7.78 3.90 4.94
C ALA A 162 7.11 5.05 5.72
N LEU A 163 7.73 6.22 5.77
CA LEU A 163 7.17 7.41 6.40
C LEU A 163 5.82 7.80 5.79
N VAL A 164 5.73 7.93 4.46
CA VAL A 164 4.47 8.28 3.79
C VAL A 164 3.39 7.24 4.07
N SER A 165 3.72 5.95 3.98
CA SER A 165 2.75 4.87 4.21
C SER A 165 2.25 4.84 5.65
N LEU A 166 3.14 5.04 6.63
CA LEU A 166 2.78 5.11 8.04
C LEU A 166 1.96 6.37 8.35
N SER A 167 2.32 7.52 7.78
CA SER A 167 1.54 8.76 7.93
C SER A 167 0.12 8.61 7.38
N VAL A 168 -0.04 7.99 6.20
CA VAL A 168 -1.37 7.66 5.64
C VAL A 168 -2.15 6.76 6.62
N CYS A 169 -1.51 5.75 7.22
CA CYS A 169 -2.18 4.87 8.16
C CYS A 169 -2.63 5.60 9.44
N VAL A 170 -1.75 6.38 10.04
CA VAL A 170 -2.06 7.16 11.25
C VAL A 170 -3.20 8.12 10.99
N VAL A 171 -3.18 8.81 9.85
CA VAL A 171 -4.23 9.76 9.51
C VAL A 171 -5.55 9.06 9.16
N SER A 172 -5.52 7.95 8.44
CA SER A 172 -6.70 7.10 8.22
C SER A 172 -7.35 6.64 9.53
N LEU A 173 -6.56 6.34 10.57
CA LEU A 173 -7.07 6.01 11.91
C LEU A 173 -7.73 7.23 12.56
N ILE A 174 -7.03 8.36 12.60
CA ILE A 174 -7.54 9.59 13.20
C ILE A 174 -8.88 10.00 12.55
N ARG A 175 -8.98 9.84 11.22
CA ARG A 175 -10.20 10.16 10.46
C ARG A 175 -11.29 9.10 10.55
N ASN A 176 -11.08 7.99 11.27
CA ASN A 176 -12.02 6.87 11.39
C ASN A 176 -12.49 6.30 10.04
N THR A 177 -11.63 6.35 9.02
CA THR A 177 -11.95 5.81 7.68
C THR A 177 -11.70 4.30 7.61
N HIS A 178 -10.82 3.78 8.47
CA HIS A 178 -10.35 2.41 8.49
C HIS A 178 -10.07 1.93 9.92
N TRP A 179 -10.23 0.62 10.16
CA TRP A 179 -9.77 -0.03 11.38
C TRP A 179 -8.25 -0.20 11.38
N LEU A 180 -7.61 -0.38 12.54
CA LEU A 180 -6.16 -0.61 12.61
C LEU A 180 -5.77 -1.88 11.87
N SER A 181 -6.52 -2.96 12.06
CA SER A 181 -6.26 -4.22 11.36
C SER A 181 -6.42 -4.11 9.83
N ASP A 182 -7.33 -3.26 9.33
CA ASP A 182 -7.44 -2.97 7.89
C ASP A 182 -6.14 -2.37 7.34
N LEU A 183 -5.55 -1.45 8.09
CA LEU A 183 -4.32 -0.75 7.72
C LEU A 183 -3.12 -1.67 7.78
N VAL A 184 -2.99 -2.44 8.86
CA VAL A 184 -1.92 -3.44 9.01
C VAL A 184 -2.00 -4.50 7.92
N GLY A 185 -3.21 -5.02 7.64
CA GLY A 185 -3.44 -5.96 6.53
C GLY A 185 -3.08 -5.34 5.17
N GLY A 186 -3.47 -4.07 4.96
CA GLY A 186 -3.11 -3.30 3.77
C GLY A 186 -1.60 -3.11 3.58
N LEU A 187 -0.87 -2.79 4.65
CA LEU A 187 0.59 -2.65 4.62
C LEU A 187 1.27 -3.98 4.25
N PHE A 188 0.83 -5.10 4.84
CA PHE A 188 1.40 -6.42 4.54
C PHE A 188 1.16 -6.84 3.09
N VAL A 189 -0.07 -6.74 2.58
CA VAL A 189 -0.39 -7.14 1.21
C VAL A 189 0.27 -6.20 0.18
N GLY A 190 0.28 -4.89 0.45
CA GLY A 190 0.95 -3.91 -0.40
C GLY A 190 2.47 -4.12 -0.44
N ALA A 191 3.11 -4.39 0.70
CA ALA A 191 4.53 -4.70 0.76
C ALA A 191 4.88 -6.03 0.08
N ALA A 192 4.05 -7.08 0.27
CA ALA A 192 4.23 -8.36 -0.40
C ALA A 192 4.21 -8.21 -1.92
N LEU A 193 3.24 -7.44 -2.44
CA LEU A 193 3.13 -7.08 -3.85
C LEU A 193 4.34 -6.28 -4.32
N LEU A 194 4.81 -5.30 -3.55
CA LEU A 194 5.96 -4.47 -3.91
C LEU A 194 7.21 -5.32 -4.12
N VAL A 195 7.49 -6.19 -3.16
CA VAL A 195 8.65 -7.10 -3.23
C VAL A 195 8.50 -8.04 -4.42
N MET A 196 7.30 -8.57 -4.68
CA MET A 196 7.04 -9.48 -5.80
C MET A 196 7.26 -8.78 -7.15
N VAL A 197 6.66 -7.61 -7.34
CA VAL A 197 6.79 -6.82 -8.58
C VAL A 197 8.26 -6.47 -8.87
N ILE A 198 9.00 -6.03 -7.85
CA ILE A 198 10.43 -5.76 -7.98
C ILE A 198 11.21 -7.05 -8.30
N ALA A 199 10.83 -8.18 -7.70
CA ALA A 199 11.47 -9.47 -7.99
C ALA A 199 11.26 -9.90 -9.44
N ILE A 200 10.05 -9.74 -9.97
CA ILE A 200 9.71 -10.04 -11.37
C ILE A 200 10.55 -9.18 -12.31
N ASP A 201 10.62 -7.87 -12.10
CA ASP A 201 11.38 -6.97 -12.97
C ASP A 201 12.90 -7.16 -12.89
N ARG A 202 13.43 -7.66 -11.77
CA ARG A 202 14.83 -8.08 -11.67
C ARG A 202 15.10 -9.43 -12.32
N PHE A 203 14.09 -10.31 -12.37
CA PHE A 203 14.21 -11.62 -12.99
C PHE A 203 14.10 -11.54 -14.52
N VAL A 204 13.21 -10.69 -15.02
CA VAL A 204 13.12 -10.37 -16.45
C VAL A 204 14.31 -9.45 -16.79
N ALA A 205 15.49 -10.04 -17.00
CA ALA A 205 16.63 -9.36 -17.60
C ALA A 205 16.35 -9.13 -19.10
N SER A 206 16.61 -7.91 -19.59
CA SER A 206 16.66 -7.61 -21.03
C SER A 206 18.14 -7.54 -21.36
N ASN A 207 18.52 -8.05 -22.52
CA ASN A 207 19.90 -8.11 -23.02
C ASN A 207 20.62 -6.74 -23.07
N SER A 208 19.95 -5.63 -22.81
CA SER A 208 20.56 -4.29 -22.66
C SER A 208 21.31 -4.07 -21.33
N GLN A 209 21.55 -5.12 -20.53
CA GLN A 209 22.33 -5.04 -19.29
C GLN A 209 23.82 -5.37 -19.49
N LEU A 210 24.25 -5.62 -20.73
CA LEU A 210 25.60 -6.04 -21.09
C LEU A 210 26.33 -5.07 -22.05
N SER A 211 25.80 -3.88 -22.31
CA SER A 211 26.50 -2.84 -23.10
C SER A 211 26.85 -1.63 -22.26
#